data_AF-A0AAD5RTQ0-F1
#
_entry.id   AF-A0AAD5RTQ0-F1
#
_cell.length_a   1.000
_cell.length_b   1.000
_cell.length_c   1.000
_cell.angle_alpha   90.00
_cell.angle_beta   90.00
_cell.angle_gamma   90.00
#
_symmetry.space_group_name_H-M   'P 1'
#
loop_
_entity.id
_entity.type
_entity.pdbx_description
1 polymer ?
#
loop_
_entity_poly.entity_id
_entity_poly.type
_entity_poly.pdbx_seq_one_letter_code
_entity_poly.pdbx_strand_id
1 'polypeptide(L)'
;MLPNSTIPQTKRTFTATTFTKAMDVRPFFNIYGVDTSKKWPHERIWNEVAALKLIPEKTTIPVPQVLDWGYNTDGAYLTVQRVDGIELTTVKNRCRQAQKDGYTGLNGVVIPSPWVTEYDRRENWASKTSEEESYVFCHGDLGPQNLMCGPVTLEIVWVVDWENAGYLEEEFLHLWAVEGNNYYGLYDYNDQLARQIALLEGQGVQSGDVGWRSGQIV
;
A
#
# COMPACT_ATOMS: atom_id res chain seq x y z
N MET A 1 -27.18 -10.16 13.64
CA MET A 1 -26.49 -9.68 12.42
C MET A 1 -25.88 -8.33 12.74
N LEU A 2 -24.56 -8.17 12.57
CA LEU A 2 -23.92 -6.86 12.71
C LEU A 2 -24.31 -6.01 11.48
N PRO A 3 -25.07 -4.92 11.65
CA PRO A 3 -25.77 -4.23 10.55
C PRO A 3 -24.84 -3.56 9.52
N ASN A 4 -23.53 -3.46 9.79
CA ASN A 4 -22.57 -2.70 8.96
C ASN A 4 -21.50 -3.56 8.25
N SER A 5 -21.57 -4.89 8.34
CA SER A 5 -20.53 -5.80 7.83
C SER A 5 -20.53 -6.03 6.31
N THR A 6 -21.56 -5.59 5.58
CA THR A 6 -21.73 -5.92 4.15
C THR A 6 -21.35 -4.82 3.18
N ILE A 7 -21.21 -3.57 3.64
CA ILE A 7 -20.82 -2.44 2.78
C ILE A 7 -19.31 -2.23 2.93
N PRO A 8 -18.50 -2.34 1.86
CA PRO A 8 -17.06 -2.05 1.91
C PRO A 8 -16.79 -0.59 2.33
N GLN A 9 -15.72 -0.35 3.10
CA GLN A 9 -15.31 1.03 3.43
C GLN A 9 -14.83 1.83 2.21
N THR A 10 -14.30 1.13 1.20
CA THR A 10 -13.88 1.76 -0.05
C THR A 10 -15.01 1.68 -1.07
N LYS A 11 -15.60 2.83 -1.39
CA LYS A 11 -16.55 2.97 -2.49
C LYS A 11 -15.79 3.27 -3.77
N ARG A 12 -16.15 2.56 -4.84
CA ARG A 12 -15.55 2.70 -6.17
C ARG A 12 -16.62 3.12 -7.17
N THR A 13 -16.39 4.25 -7.84
CA THR A 13 -17.30 4.79 -8.85
C THR A 13 -16.56 4.90 -10.17
N PHE A 14 -17.19 4.44 -11.25
CA PHE A 14 -16.61 4.43 -12.58
C PHE A 14 -17.48 5.23 -13.53
N THR A 15 -16.86 6.06 -14.36
CA THR A 15 -17.48 6.62 -15.57
C THR A 15 -16.79 6.07 -16.80
N ALA A 16 -17.12 6.54 -18.00
CA ALA A 16 -16.40 6.16 -19.22
C ALA A 16 -14.91 6.57 -19.18
N THR A 17 -14.55 7.62 -18.46
CA THR A 17 -13.21 8.23 -18.50
C THR A 17 -12.57 8.46 -17.13
N THR A 18 -13.29 8.18 -16.04
CA THR A 18 -12.79 8.40 -14.68
C THR A 18 -13.05 7.22 -13.75
N PHE A 19 -12.14 7.06 -12.80
CA PHE A 19 -12.26 6.15 -11.67
C PHE A 19 -12.14 6.98 -10.40
N THR A 20 -13.12 6.87 -9.52
CA THR A 20 -13.11 7.53 -8.21
C THR A 20 -13.10 6.47 -7.13
N LYS A 21 -12.11 6.57 -6.25
CA LYS A 21 -12.01 5.82 -4.99
C LYS A 21 -12.36 6.78 -3.85
N ALA A 22 -13.30 6.40 -3.00
CA ALA A 22 -13.61 7.12 -1.77
C ALA A 22 -13.51 6.16 -0.58
N MET A 23 -12.89 6.61 0.51
CA MET A 23 -12.64 5.81 1.71
C MET A 23 -13.34 6.41 2.92
N ASP A 24 -14.24 5.61 3.48
CA ASP A 24 -15.00 5.92 4.68
C ASP A 24 -14.21 5.55 5.96
N VAL A 25 -14.29 6.39 6.99
CA VAL A 25 -13.67 6.21 8.31
C VAL A 25 -14.41 5.22 9.22
N ARG A 26 -15.62 4.79 8.84
CA ARG A 26 -16.44 3.94 9.71
C ARG A 26 -15.78 2.59 10.04
N PRO A 27 -16.05 2.00 11.21
CA PRO A 27 -15.59 0.65 11.54
C PRO A 27 -16.10 -0.39 10.54
N PHE A 28 -15.30 -1.43 10.29
CA PHE A 28 -15.66 -2.54 9.42
C PHE A 28 -15.30 -3.86 10.08
N PHE A 29 -16.32 -4.60 10.51
CA PHE A 29 -16.16 -5.83 11.26
C PHE A 29 -16.28 -7.05 10.36
N ASN A 30 -15.38 -8.01 10.53
CA ASN A 30 -15.47 -9.30 9.86
C ASN A 30 -16.57 -10.18 10.48
N ILE A 31 -16.76 -11.40 9.95
CA ILE A 31 -17.78 -12.35 10.43
C ILE A 31 -17.59 -12.80 11.88
N TYR A 32 -16.38 -12.63 12.43
CA TYR A 32 -16.04 -12.94 13.81
C TYR A 32 -16.19 -11.73 14.76
N GLY A 33 -16.65 -10.59 14.25
CA GLY A 33 -16.81 -9.36 15.04
C GLY A 33 -15.51 -8.61 15.32
N VAL A 34 -14.41 -8.94 14.63
CA VAL A 34 -13.12 -8.25 14.75
C VAL A 34 -13.12 -7.03 13.83
N ASP A 35 -12.70 -5.87 14.35
CA ASP A 35 -12.56 -4.63 13.56
C ASP A 35 -11.40 -4.74 12.57
N THR A 36 -11.75 -4.93 11.30
CA THR A 36 -10.87 -5.01 10.13
C THR A 36 -10.88 -3.73 9.30
N SER A 37 -11.30 -2.59 9.86
CA SER A 37 -11.29 -1.31 9.16
C SER A 37 -9.92 -0.97 8.54
N LYS A 38 -9.90 -0.47 7.30
CA LYS A 38 -8.75 0.25 6.75
C LYS A 38 -8.53 1.50 7.61
N LYS A 39 -7.39 1.53 8.30
CA LYS A 39 -6.95 2.70 9.08
C LYS A 39 -6.42 3.79 8.15
N TRP A 40 -6.53 5.04 8.59
CA TRP A 40 -5.99 6.22 7.90
C TRP A 40 -6.52 6.48 6.49
N PRO A 41 -7.85 6.53 6.28
CA PRO A 41 -8.41 6.72 4.94
C PRO A 41 -8.00 8.05 4.30
N HIS A 42 -7.86 9.12 5.09
CA HIS A 42 -7.37 10.41 4.60
C HIS A 42 -5.91 10.29 4.14
N GLU A 43 -5.05 9.77 5.00
CA GLU A 43 -3.62 9.66 4.74
C GLU A 43 -3.35 8.75 3.54
N ARG A 44 -4.10 7.64 3.42
CA ARG A 44 -4.03 6.71 2.27
C ARG A 44 -4.35 7.38 0.94
N ILE A 45 -5.41 8.18 0.90
CA ILE A 45 -5.79 8.93 -0.31
C ILE A 45 -4.73 9.98 -0.64
N TRP A 46 -4.22 10.72 0.36
CA TRP A 46 -3.20 11.75 0.14
C TRP A 46 -1.87 11.14 -0.29
N ASN A 47 -1.55 9.96 0.25
CA ASN A 47 -0.37 9.19 -0.10
C ASN A 47 -0.44 8.70 -1.54
N GLU A 48 -1.60 8.16 -1.97
CA GLU A 48 -1.82 7.78 -3.36
C GLU A 48 -1.69 8.99 -4.31
N VAL A 49 -2.27 10.15 -3.95
CA VAL A 49 -2.11 11.40 -4.72
C VAL A 49 -0.64 11.80 -4.84
N ALA A 50 0.10 11.76 -3.74
CA ALA A 50 1.51 12.13 -3.72
C ALA A 50 2.36 11.16 -4.56
N ALA A 51 2.10 9.86 -4.47
CA ALA A 51 2.76 8.84 -5.27
C ALA A 51 2.48 9.05 -6.77
N LEU A 52 1.22 9.24 -7.16
CA LEU A 52 0.83 9.46 -8.56
C LEU A 52 1.42 10.75 -9.16
N LYS A 53 1.77 11.74 -8.34
CA LYS A 53 2.51 12.94 -8.77
C LYS A 53 4.01 12.70 -8.88
N LEU A 54 4.60 12.00 -7.90
CA LEU A 54 6.04 11.74 -7.85
C LEU A 54 6.51 10.78 -8.95
N ILE A 55 5.76 9.71 -9.20
CA ILE A 55 6.15 8.63 -10.11
C ILE A 55 6.44 9.12 -11.54
N PRO A 56 5.59 9.92 -12.21
CA PRO A 56 5.88 10.40 -13.56
C PRO A 56 7.01 11.45 -13.59
N GLU A 57 7.30 12.12 -12.47
CA GLU A 57 8.44 13.05 -12.37
C GLU A 57 9.79 12.33 -12.28
N LYS A 58 9.78 11.09 -11.77
CA LYS A 58 11.00 10.38 -11.35
C LYS A 58 11.25 9.07 -12.08
N THR A 59 10.24 8.56 -12.77
CA THR A 59 10.28 7.24 -13.40
C THR A 59 9.59 7.26 -14.76
N THR A 60 9.69 6.13 -15.47
CA THR A 60 8.92 5.86 -16.70
C THR A 60 7.74 4.91 -16.45
N ILE A 61 7.41 4.64 -15.18
CA ILE A 61 6.29 3.79 -14.81
C ILE A 61 5.01 4.52 -15.20
N PRO A 62 4.14 3.91 -16.01
CA PRO A 62 2.88 4.54 -16.32
C PRO A 62 1.96 4.44 -15.09
N VAL A 63 1.50 5.61 -14.60
CA VAL A 63 0.47 5.74 -13.56
C VAL A 63 -0.67 6.69 -13.97
N PRO A 64 -1.94 6.40 -13.60
CA PRO A 64 -3.08 7.18 -14.06
C PRO A 64 -2.99 8.63 -13.59
N GLN A 65 -3.46 9.57 -14.43
CA GLN A 65 -3.44 10.99 -14.11
C GLN A 65 -4.42 11.31 -12.96
N VAL A 66 -3.95 12.05 -11.95
CA VAL A 66 -4.80 12.65 -10.91
C VAL A 66 -5.67 13.76 -11.51
N LEU A 67 -6.99 13.66 -11.33
CA LEU A 67 -7.96 14.63 -11.84
C LEU A 67 -8.58 15.49 -10.72
N ASP A 68 -8.92 14.88 -9.59
CA ASP A 68 -9.52 15.56 -8.44
C ASP A 68 -9.30 14.76 -7.14
N TRP A 69 -9.28 15.42 -5.98
CA TRP A 69 -9.17 14.75 -4.67
C TRP A 69 -9.59 15.70 -3.54
N GLY A 70 -10.07 15.15 -2.45
CA GLY A 70 -10.55 15.93 -1.31
C GLY A 70 -11.44 15.13 -0.37
N TYR A 71 -12.48 15.79 0.16
CA TYR A 71 -13.51 15.16 0.98
C TYR A 71 -14.89 15.29 0.34
N ASN A 72 -15.68 14.23 0.41
CA ASN A 72 -17.08 14.20 0.01
C ASN A 72 -17.93 13.41 1.02
N THR A 73 -19.19 13.15 0.70
CA THR A 73 -20.12 12.41 1.58
C THR A 73 -19.73 10.95 1.82
N ASP A 74 -18.89 10.39 0.95
CA ASP A 74 -18.36 9.02 1.06
C ASP A 74 -16.97 8.98 1.73
N GLY A 75 -16.44 10.12 2.19
CA GLY A 75 -15.16 10.24 2.89
C GLY A 75 -14.05 10.94 2.09
N ALA A 76 -12.79 10.61 2.40
CA ALA A 76 -11.65 11.09 1.63
C ALA A 76 -11.66 10.41 0.25
N TYR A 77 -11.44 11.15 -0.84
CA TYR A 77 -11.55 10.61 -2.19
C TYR A 77 -10.43 11.07 -3.12
N LEU A 78 -10.20 10.25 -4.14
CA LEU A 78 -9.34 10.49 -5.28
C LEU A 78 -10.08 10.09 -6.56
N THR A 79 -10.12 10.99 -7.53
CA THR A 79 -10.55 10.74 -8.90
C THR A 79 -9.35 10.79 -9.84
N VAL A 80 -9.17 9.73 -10.61
CA VAL A 80 -8.12 9.60 -11.61
C VAL A 80 -8.72 9.32 -12.99
N GLN A 81 -7.90 9.50 -14.02
CA GLN A 81 -8.21 9.02 -15.37
C GLN A 81 -8.47 7.50 -15.31
N ARG A 82 -9.62 7.08 -15.83
CA ARG A 82 -9.91 5.67 -16.08
C ARG A 82 -9.34 5.30 -17.44
N VAL A 83 -8.62 4.19 -17.45
CA VAL A 83 -8.16 3.54 -18.66
C VAL A 83 -8.50 2.06 -18.53
N ASP A 84 -9.02 1.45 -19.59
CA ASP A 84 -9.37 0.03 -19.56
C ASP A 84 -8.09 -0.83 -19.69
N GLY A 85 -7.90 -1.83 -18.81
CA GLY A 85 -6.78 -2.78 -18.94
C GLY A 85 -6.69 -3.94 -17.91
N ILE A 86 -6.10 -5.08 -18.34
CA ILE A 86 -5.77 -6.36 -17.66
C ILE A 86 -4.50 -7.04 -18.31
N GLU A 87 -3.56 -7.62 -17.49
CA GLU A 87 -2.55 -8.75 -17.69
C GLU A 87 -1.12 -8.62 -17.05
N LEU A 88 -0.99 -9.06 -15.81
CA LEU A 88 0.13 -9.12 -14.84
C LEU A 88 1.64 -9.15 -15.20
N THR A 89 2.10 -9.78 -16.28
CA THR A 89 3.37 -10.54 -16.22
C THR A 89 4.66 -9.72 -16.35
N THR A 90 4.60 -8.43 -16.68
CA THR A 90 5.77 -7.62 -17.11
C THR A 90 6.24 -6.56 -16.06
N VAL A 91 5.61 -6.46 -14.89
CA VAL A 91 5.75 -5.30 -13.96
C VAL A 91 7.03 -5.34 -13.12
N LYS A 92 7.53 -6.55 -12.86
CA LYS A 92 8.62 -6.86 -11.92
C LYS A 92 9.84 -5.94 -12.04
N ASN A 93 10.28 -5.65 -13.27
CA ASN A 93 11.54 -4.94 -13.49
C ASN A 93 11.38 -3.42 -13.53
N ARG A 94 10.16 -2.90 -13.79
CA ARG A 94 9.91 -1.45 -13.92
C ARG A 94 9.50 -0.81 -12.60
N CYS A 95 8.74 -1.49 -11.75
CA CYS A 95 8.43 -1.06 -10.38
C CYS A 95 9.63 -1.11 -9.42
N ARG A 96 10.80 -1.56 -9.89
CA ARG A 96 12.08 -1.59 -9.16
C ARG A 96 13.01 -0.44 -9.53
N GLN A 97 12.53 0.60 -10.23
CA GLN A 97 13.31 1.84 -10.41
C GLN A 97 13.47 2.51 -9.04
N ALA A 98 14.53 2.11 -8.34
CA ALA A 98 14.85 2.53 -7.00
C ALA A 98 15.22 4.01 -7.01
N GLN A 99 14.23 4.87 -6.77
CA GLN A 99 14.52 6.18 -6.23
C GLN A 99 14.88 5.97 -4.77
N LYS A 100 16.09 6.38 -4.40
CA LYS A 100 16.51 6.40 -3.00
C LYS A 100 16.26 7.76 -2.40
N ASP A 101 16.02 7.80 -1.09
CA ASP A 101 15.86 9.04 -0.33
C ASP A 101 16.38 8.81 1.11
N GLY A 102 16.59 9.92 1.82
CA GLY A 102 17.10 9.95 3.19
C GLY A 102 16.00 9.82 4.25
N TYR A 103 14.74 9.56 3.89
CA TYR A 103 13.66 9.37 4.85
C TYR A 103 12.67 8.26 4.48
N THR A 104 11.93 7.74 5.47
CA THR A 104 10.86 6.76 5.26
C THR A 104 9.49 7.41 5.06
N GLY A 105 8.61 6.70 4.35
CA GLY A 105 7.26 7.18 4.05
C GLY A 105 7.25 8.26 2.97
N LEU A 106 6.11 8.92 2.78
CA LEU A 106 5.94 9.98 1.78
C LEU A 106 5.26 11.17 2.45
N ASN A 107 5.77 12.37 2.19
CA ASN A 107 5.30 13.61 2.85
C ASN A 107 5.27 13.52 4.39
N GLY A 108 6.23 12.81 5.00
CA GLY A 108 6.31 12.62 6.45
C GLY A 108 5.31 11.60 7.03
N VAL A 109 4.52 10.93 6.17
CA VAL A 109 3.57 9.89 6.58
C VAL A 109 4.09 8.52 6.17
N VAL A 110 4.12 7.59 7.11
CA VAL A 110 4.44 6.19 6.84
C VAL A 110 3.15 5.39 6.84
N ILE A 111 2.82 4.76 5.71
CA ILE A 111 1.73 3.80 5.59
C ILE A 111 2.36 2.41 5.43
N PRO A 112 2.33 1.55 6.46
CA PRO A 112 2.90 0.22 6.34
C PRO A 112 2.19 -0.63 5.28
N SER A 113 2.87 -1.68 4.82
CA SER A 113 2.27 -2.70 3.97
C SER A 113 1.04 -3.33 4.63
N PRO A 114 0.03 -3.78 3.85
CA PRO A 114 -1.23 -4.31 4.39
C PRO A 114 -1.05 -5.39 5.45
N TRP A 115 -0.14 -6.34 5.23
CA TRP A 115 0.16 -7.41 6.17
C TRP A 115 0.69 -6.93 7.51
N VAL A 116 1.41 -5.80 7.61
CA VAL A 116 1.73 -5.18 8.91
C VAL A 116 0.46 -4.63 9.55
N THR A 117 -0.36 -3.90 8.78
CA THR A 117 -1.55 -3.22 9.30
C THR A 117 -2.69 -4.16 9.70
N GLU A 118 -2.61 -5.43 9.32
CA GLU A 118 -3.52 -6.47 9.81
C GLU A 118 -3.17 -6.92 11.24
N TYR A 119 -1.90 -6.87 11.61
CA TYR A 119 -1.42 -7.26 12.94
C TYR A 119 -1.18 -6.07 13.88
N ASP A 120 -0.57 -5.00 13.37
CA ASP A 120 -0.22 -3.80 14.12
C ASP A 120 -1.03 -2.60 13.63
N ARG A 121 -1.98 -2.19 14.46
CA ARG A 121 -3.00 -1.19 14.17
C ARG A 121 -2.81 0.08 15.00
N ARG A 122 -1.56 0.38 15.39
CA ARG A 122 -1.21 1.62 16.10
C ARG A 122 -1.75 2.86 15.38
N GLU A 123 -1.87 3.98 16.09
CA GLU A 123 -2.50 5.20 15.55
C GLU A 123 -1.63 5.93 14.53
N ASN A 124 -0.31 5.82 14.63
CA ASN A 124 0.62 6.54 13.74
C ASN A 124 1.96 5.82 13.61
N TRP A 125 2.62 6.02 12.48
CA TRP A 125 3.98 5.55 12.20
C TRP A 125 4.88 6.75 11.94
N ALA A 126 5.94 6.87 12.73
CA ALA A 126 6.89 7.97 12.58
C ALA A 126 7.76 7.78 11.33
N SER A 127 7.84 8.83 10.51
CA SER A 127 8.87 8.92 9.47
C SER A 127 10.25 8.98 10.13
N LYS A 128 11.22 8.33 9.50
CA LYS A 128 12.61 8.31 9.95
C LYS A 128 13.50 8.94 8.92
N THR A 129 14.66 9.37 9.37
CA THR A 129 15.73 9.88 8.52
C THR A 129 16.97 9.02 8.63
N SER A 130 17.69 8.89 7.53
CA SER A 130 19.01 8.31 7.43
C SER A 130 19.96 9.37 6.88
N GLU A 131 21.22 9.36 7.32
CA GLU A 131 22.26 10.23 6.75
C GLU A 131 22.62 9.83 5.31
N GLU A 132 22.38 8.55 4.98
CA GLU A 132 22.55 7.99 3.65
C GLU A 132 21.18 7.84 2.95
N GLU A 133 21.14 7.98 1.63
CA GLU A 133 19.96 7.66 0.81
C GLU A 133 19.80 6.13 0.70
N SER A 134 19.36 5.50 1.79
CA SER A 134 19.24 4.04 1.91
C SER A 134 17.82 3.53 1.68
N TYR A 135 16.81 4.38 1.84
CA TYR A 135 15.41 3.98 1.69
C TYR A 135 14.99 4.03 0.23
N VAL A 136 14.29 2.99 -0.22
CA VAL A 136 13.89 2.82 -1.61
C VAL A 136 12.39 3.03 -1.76
N PHE A 137 11.99 3.82 -2.75
CA PHE A 137 10.59 4.01 -3.09
C PHE A 137 9.96 2.70 -3.56
N CYS A 138 8.84 2.32 -2.96
CA CYS A 138 8.10 1.12 -3.32
C CYS A 138 6.59 1.35 -3.25
N HIS A 139 5.82 0.43 -3.84
CA HIS A 139 4.36 0.49 -3.85
C HIS A 139 3.71 0.07 -2.51
N GLY A 140 4.41 -0.75 -1.71
CA GLY A 140 3.92 -1.24 -0.40
C GLY A 140 2.79 -2.28 -0.42
N ASP A 141 2.08 -2.42 -1.55
CA ASP A 141 1.04 -3.42 -1.79
C ASP A 141 1.03 -3.88 -3.27
N LEU A 142 2.21 -4.18 -3.81
CA LEU A 142 2.28 -4.59 -5.21
C LEU A 142 1.87 -6.07 -5.32
N GLY A 143 0.68 -6.32 -5.85
CA GLY A 143 0.20 -7.64 -6.20
C GLY A 143 -0.42 -7.66 -7.60
N PRO A 144 -0.69 -8.86 -8.14
CA PRO A 144 -1.43 -9.07 -9.39
C PRO A 144 -2.61 -8.12 -9.61
N GLN A 145 -3.40 -7.93 -8.55
CA GLN A 145 -4.62 -7.13 -8.52
C GLN A 145 -4.41 -5.64 -8.81
N ASN A 146 -3.19 -5.13 -8.64
CA ASN A 146 -2.85 -3.70 -8.74
C ASN A 146 -2.17 -3.33 -10.08
N LEU A 147 -2.20 -4.26 -11.05
CA LEU A 147 -1.57 -4.12 -12.36
C LEU A 147 -2.63 -4.14 -13.47
N MET A 148 -2.61 -3.13 -14.35
CA MET A 148 -3.51 -3.04 -15.50
C MET A 148 -2.72 -3.18 -16.81
N CYS A 149 -3.21 -3.99 -17.75
CA CYS A 149 -2.45 -4.31 -18.98
C CYS A 149 -3.29 -4.26 -20.25
N GLY A 150 -2.65 -4.22 -21.41
CA GLY A 150 -3.30 -3.92 -22.67
C GLY A 150 -4.06 -5.14 -23.17
N PRO A 151 -5.35 -5.03 -23.53
CA PRO A 151 -6.14 -6.19 -23.98
C PRO A 151 -5.66 -6.79 -25.31
N VAL A 152 -4.77 -6.09 -26.05
CA VAL A 152 -4.26 -6.50 -27.36
C VAL A 152 -2.78 -6.86 -27.31
N THR A 153 -1.96 -6.03 -26.67
CA THR A 153 -0.49 -6.20 -26.63
C THR A 153 0.00 -7.04 -25.47
N LEU A 154 -0.85 -7.25 -24.45
CA LEU A 154 -0.49 -7.91 -23.18
C LEU A 154 0.64 -7.21 -22.42
N GLU A 155 0.92 -5.95 -22.77
CA GLU A 155 1.89 -5.10 -22.07
C GLU A 155 1.22 -4.33 -20.94
N ILE A 156 1.94 -4.03 -19.86
CA ILE A 156 1.39 -3.19 -18.78
C ILE A 156 1.16 -1.79 -19.28
N VAL A 157 -0.05 -1.34 -19.04
CA VAL A 157 -0.44 0.02 -19.34
C VAL A 157 -0.39 0.86 -18.08
N TRP A 158 -0.73 0.32 -16.88
CA TRP A 158 -0.73 1.11 -15.64
C TRP A 158 -0.47 0.27 -14.38
N VAL A 159 0.11 0.91 -13.37
CA VAL A 159 0.15 0.41 -11.98
C VAL A 159 -0.75 1.29 -11.13
N VAL A 160 -1.63 0.69 -10.33
CA VAL A 160 -2.70 1.38 -9.58
C VAL A 160 -2.68 0.99 -8.11
N ASP A 161 -3.45 1.70 -7.28
CA ASP A 161 -3.58 1.44 -5.83
C ASP A 161 -2.29 1.73 -5.04
N TRP A 162 -1.68 2.89 -5.29
CA TRP A 162 -0.45 3.36 -4.64
C TRP A 162 -0.68 3.90 -3.21
N GLU A 163 -1.80 3.58 -2.57
CA GLU A 163 -2.16 4.12 -1.25
C GLU A 163 -1.21 3.66 -0.12
N ASN A 164 -0.48 2.57 -0.32
CA ASN A 164 0.56 2.06 0.59
C ASN A 164 1.99 2.44 0.16
N ALA A 165 2.16 3.30 -0.85
CA ALA A 165 3.48 3.62 -1.37
C ALA A 165 4.34 4.40 -0.37
N GLY A 166 5.66 4.26 -0.47
CA GLY A 166 6.59 5.03 0.36
C GLY A 166 8.02 4.54 0.24
N TYR A 167 8.94 5.33 0.81
CA TYR A 167 10.34 4.94 0.98
C TYR A 167 10.48 3.97 2.16
N LEU A 168 10.99 2.77 1.90
CA LEU A 168 11.19 1.70 2.88
C LEU A 168 12.56 1.04 2.71
N GLU A 169 12.95 0.18 3.64
CA GLU A 169 14.21 -0.57 3.56
C GLU A 169 14.25 -1.49 2.33
N GLU A 170 15.42 -1.53 1.66
CA GLU A 170 15.63 -2.30 0.43
C GLU A 170 15.32 -3.80 0.61
N GLU A 171 15.50 -4.32 1.83
CA GLU A 171 15.20 -5.71 2.17
C GLU A 171 13.72 -6.06 1.98
N PHE A 172 12.77 -5.12 1.91
CA PHE A 172 11.35 -5.43 1.72
C PHE A 172 10.85 -5.32 0.27
N LEU A 173 11.71 -4.91 -0.67
CA LEU A 173 11.36 -4.80 -2.08
C LEU A 173 11.06 -6.16 -2.76
N HIS A 174 11.42 -7.27 -2.10
CA HIS A 174 11.21 -8.61 -2.64
C HIS A 174 9.92 -9.29 -2.15
N LEU A 175 9.14 -8.66 -1.26
CA LEU A 175 7.88 -9.21 -0.74
C LEU A 175 6.73 -9.17 -1.76
N TRP A 176 7.05 -8.95 -3.03
CA TRP A 176 6.13 -9.11 -4.14
C TRP A 176 6.00 -10.59 -4.50
N ALA A 177 4.78 -11.03 -4.79
CA ALA A 177 4.51 -12.37 -5.29
C ALA A 177 3.47 -12.32 -6.42
N VAL A 178 3.84 -12.85 -7.60
CA VAL A 178 2.90 -13.08 -8.72
C VAL A 178 1.88 -14.14 -8.35
N GLU A 179 2.36 -15.20 -7.70
CA GLU A 179 1.51 -16.29 -7.25
C GLU A 179 0.80 -15.84 -5.97
N GLY A 180 -0.53 -15.79 -6.01
CA GLY A 180 -1.33 -15.38 -4.86
C GLY A 180 -0.98 -16.15 -3.58
N ASN A 181 -0.66 -17.45 -3.69
CA ASN A 181 -0.26 -18.25 -2.53
C ASN A 181 1.03 -17.77 -1.87
N ASN A 182 1.99 -17.23 -2.64
CA ASN A 182 3.23 -16.69 -2.07
C ASN A 182 2.99 -15.32 -1.44
N TYR A 183 2.06 -14.52 -1.99
CA TYR A 183 1.63 -13.26 -1.38
C TYR A 183 0.89 -13.52 -0.07
N TYR A 184 -0.10 -14.43 -0.07
CA TYR A 184 -0.84 -14.79 1.13
C TYR A 184 0.00 -15.56 2.14
N GLY A 185 1.04 -16.26 1.70
CA GLY A 185 2.02 -16.89 2.59
C GLY A 185 2.80 -15.89 3.45
N LEU A 186 2.92 -14.61 3.05
CA LEU A 186 3.52 -13.57 3.89
C LEU A 186 2.78 -13.38 5.22
N TYR A 187 1.48 -13.64 5.22
CA TYR A 187 0.65 -13.54 6.42
C TYR A 187 0.92 -14.68 7.42
N ASP A 188 1.59 -15.75 7.00
CA ASP A 188 1.91 -16.92 7.83
C ASP A 188 3.29 -16.81 8.51
N TYR A 189 4.14 -15.84 8.14
CA TYR A 189 5.52 -15.71 8.64
C TYR A 189 5.69 -14.66 9.75
N ASN A 190 5.65 -15.11 11.00
CA ASN A 190 5.77 -14.26 12.20
C ASN A 190 7.11 -13.50 12.33
N ASP A 191 8.23 -14.09 11.87
CA ASP A 191 9.56 -13.49 12.04
C ASP A 191 9.80 -12.31 11.09
N GLN A 192 9.31 -12.40 9.84
CA GLN A 192 9.41 -11.31 8.87
C GLN A 192 8.53 -10.13 9.27
N LEU A 193 7.36 -10.40 9.85
CA LEU A 193 6.46 -9.37 10.39
C LEU A 193 7.13 -8.60 11.53
N ALA A 194 7.66 -9.32 12.52
CA ALA A 194 8.33 -8.70 13.65
C ALA A 194 9.56 -7.89 13.21
N ARG A 195 10.29 -8.38 12.20
CA ARG A 195 11.42 -7.66 11.60
C ARG A 195 10.99 -6.39 10.88
N GLN A 196 9.91 -6.43 10.08
CA GLN A 196 9.42 -5.22 9.42
C GLN A 196 8.92 -4.18 10.42
N ILE A 197 8.21 -4.60 11.48
CA ILE A 197 7.80 -3.70 12.57
C ILE A 197 9.03 -3.05 13.21
N ALA A 198 10.05 -3.82 13.58
CA ALA A 198 11.25 -3.29 14.21
C ALA A 198 12.00 -2.28 13.32
N LEU A 199 12.09 -2.53 12.01
CA LEU A 199 12.67 -1.57 11.07
C LEU A 199 11.80 -0.33 10.88
N LEU A 200 10.48 -0.49 10.81
CA LEU A 200 9.51 0.61 10.86
C LEU A 200 9.51 1.36 12.21
N GLU A 201 10.10 0.80 13.26
CA GLU A 201 10.38 1.47 14.55
C GLU A 201 11.81 2.02 14.67
N GLY A 202 12.74 1.59 13.79
CA GLY A 202 14.12 2.11 13.74
C GLY A 202 15.05 1.39 14.69
N GLN A 203 14.64 0.21 15.13
CA GLN A 203 15.48 -0.68 15.92
C GLN A 203 16.34 -1.47 14.92
N GLY A 204 17.66 -1.29 15.00
CA GLY A 204 18.59 -2.14 14.26
C GLY A 204 18.50 -3.57 14.80
N VAL A 205 17.81 -4.47 14.12
CA VAL A 205 17.73 -5.87 14.59
C VAL A 205 18.98 -6.61 14.08
N GLN A 206 19.82 -7.07 15.02
CA GLN A 206 20.77 -8.13 14.72
C GLN A 206 19.99 -9.42 14.49
N SER A 207 20.32 -10.16 13.44
CA SER A 207 19.74 -11.46 13.13
C SER A 207 20.03 -12.45 14.26
N GLY A 208 19.09 -12.63 15.20
CA GLY A 208 19.27 -13.57 16.31
C GLY A 208 18.18 -13.57 17.38
N ASP A 209 17.53 -12.44 17.66
CA ASP A 209 16.75 -12.29 18.91
C ASP A 209 15.25 -12.00 18.74
N VAL A 210 14.61 -12.48 17.68
CA VAL A 210 13.15 -12.32 17.53
C VAL A 210 12.42 -13.55 18.09
N GLY A 211 12.39 -13.65 19.43
CA GLY A 211 11.54 -14.60 20.12
C GLY A 211 10.09 -14.14 20.14
N TRP A 212 9.23 -14.74 19.33
CA TRP A 212 7.79 -14.51 19.38
C TRP A 212 7.22 -14.98 20.73
N ARG A 213 6.71 -14.05 21.55
CA ARG A 213 5.87 -14.42 22.71
C ARG A 213 4.41 -14.38 22.27
N SER A 214 3.86 -15.57 22.11
CA SER A 214 2.46 -15.77 21.72
C SER A 214 1.51 -15.13 22.73
N GLY A 215 0.64 -14.26 22.21
CA GLY A 215 -0.69 -14.01 22.78
C GLY A 215 -0.72 -13.14 24.03
N GLN A 216 -0.47 -11.85 23.88
CA GLN A 216 -1.20 -10.75 24.55
C GLN A 216 -0.50 -9.43 24.21
N ILE A 217 -1.27 -8.45 23.76
CA ILE A 217 -0.86 -7.04 23.85
C ILE A 217 -2.00 -6.32 24.57
N VAL A 218 -1.64 -5.72 25.70
CA VAL A 218 -2.41 -4.70 26.43
C VAL A 218 -2.24 -3.38 25.71
#